data_AF-A0A246FKZ3-F1
#
_entry.id   AF-A0A246FKZ3-F1
#
_cell.length_a   1.000
_cell.length_b   1.000
_cell.length_c   1.000
_cell.angle_alpha   90.00
_cell.angle_beta   90.00
_cell.angle_gamma   90.00
#
_symmetry.space_group_name_H-M   'P 1'
#
loop_
_entity.id
_entity.type
_entity.pdbx_description
1 polymer ?
#
loop_
_entity_poly.entity_id
_entity_poly.type
_entity_poly.pdbx_seq_one_letter_code
_entity_poly.pdbx_strand_id
1 'polypeptide(L)'
;MFSCEKDFGNNLGPLEDSVADIPVTVTNAEFFERYPGVTTSVAAGGNINIQLAIPADKGKIKQITKVATGTATSLNFTNLNSTAASTSYNTAPIPGNGSNTITFTTTLKDYLPYRVRVGTSAGPIGPKAGTPAVDTIPVPSTTAVPTDIGFYFRIELEDGTILIPMPVRVRVIP
;
A
#
# COMPACT_ATOMS: atom_id res chain seq x y z
N MET A 1 45.26 30.21 6.30
CA MET A 1 44.07 29.51 5.77
C MET A 1 43.19 29.20 6.97
N PHE A 2 41.97 29.73 7.02
CA PHE A 2 40.99 29.34 8.04
C PHE A 2 40.12 28.23 7.45
N SER A 3 40.20 27.04 8.03
CA SER A 3 39.29 25.93 7.70
C SER A 3 37.99 26.14 8.45
N CYS A 4 36.86 26.12 7.74
CA CYS A 4 35.54 26.04 8.37
C CYS A 4 35.24 24.57 8.69
N GLU A 5 35.89 24.01 9.71
CA GLU A 5 35.45 22.75 10.30
C GLU A 5 34.07 22.98 10.93
N LYS A 6 33.03 22.53 10.23
CA LYS A 6 31.72 22.34 10.83
C LYS A 6 31.88 21.20 11.82
N ASP A 7 31.67 21.51 13.10
CA ASP A 7 31.49 20.52 14.15
C ASP A 7 30.17 19.78 13.90
N PHE A 8 30.28 18.67 13.14
CA PHE A 8 29.24 17.65 13.12
C PHE A 8 29.51 16.77 14.35
N GLY A 9 28.77 17.00 15.43
CA GLY A 9 28.80 16.11 16.60
C GLY A 9 28.28 14.71 16.24
N ASN A 10 27.88 13.92 17.25
CA ASN A 10 27.34 12.56 17.02
C ASN A 10 26.01 12.49 16.22
N ASN A 11 25.57 13.58 15.59
CA ASN A 11 24.54 13.58 14.55
C ASN A 11 25.25 13.56 13.19
N LEU A 12 25.35 12.39 12.55
CA LEU A 12 25.97 12.27 11.23
C LEU A 12 25.02 12.87 10.18
N GLY A 13 25.23 14.15 9.87
CA GLY A 13 24.46 14.87 8.85
C GLY A 13 24.44 14.18 7.48
N PRO A 14 23.57 14.67 6.57
CA PRO A 14 22.61 13.98 5.66
C PRO A 14 22.91 12.57 5.09
N LEU A 15 23.64 11.72 5.80
CA LEU A 15 24.05 10.37 5.39
C LEU A 15 23.45 9.26 6.27
N GLU A 16 22.84 9.62 7.40
CA GLU A 16 21.96 8.71 8.15
C GLU A 16 20.66 8.46 7.36
N ASP A 17 20.23 7.20 7.29
CA ASP A 17 18.91 6.86 6.79
C ASP A 17 17.85 7.50 7.70
N SER A 18 17.03 8.37 7.11
CA SER A 18 15.94 9.05 7.83
C SER A 18 14.85 8.04 8.20
N VAL A 19 14.99 7.47 9.40
CA VAL A 19 13.98 6.63 10.03
C VAL A 19 12.82 7.49 10.52
N ALA A 20 11.59 7.04 10.27
CA ALA A 20 10.39 7.72 10.75
C ALA A 20 10.26 7.60 12.28
N ASP A 21 9.92 8.71 12.96
CA ASP A 21 9.73 8.78 14.43
C ASP A 21 8.73 7.74 14.98
N ILE A 22 7.76 7.37 14.14
CA ILE A 22 6.80 6.29 14.34
C ILE A 22 6.87 5.37 13.11
N PRO A 23 7.66 4.28 13.16
CA PRO A 23 7.74 3.33 12.06
C PRO A 23 6.43 2.55 11.96
N VAL A 24 5.99 2.29 10.72
CA VAL A 24 4.86 1.40 10.42
C VAL A 24 5.40 0.14 9.77
N THR A 25 5.07 -1.02 10.33
CA THR A 25 5.49 -2.34 9.82
C THR A 25 4.32 -3.05 9.13
N VAL A 26 4.63 -3.91 8.16
CA VAL A 26 3.65 -4.83 7.56
C VAL A 26 3.84 -6.19 8.23
N THR A 27 2.97 -6.56 9.17
CA THR A 27 3.18 -7.72 10.04
C THR A 27 2.94 -9.06 9.35
N ASN A 28 2.26 -9.05 8.20
CA ASN A 28 2.04 -10.22 7.35
C ASN A 28 2.86 -10.20 6.05
N ALA A 29 3.98 -9.47 6.01
CA ALA A 29 4.89 -9.49 4.87
C ALA A 29 5.53 -10.88 4.70
N GLU A 30 5.42 -11.44 3.49
CA GLU A 30 5.98 -12.74 3.11
C GLU A 30 7.35 -12.60 2.44
N PHE A 31 7.60 -11.44 1.81
CA PHE A 31 8.87 -11.12 1.16
C PHE A 31 9.19 -9.63 1.27
N PHE A 32 10.45 -9.27 1.04
CA PHE A 32 10.90 -7.89 0.99
C PHE A 32 11.85 -7.73 -0.21
N GLU A 33 11.53 -6.79 -1.09
CA GLU A 33 12.40 -6.40 -2.21
C GLU A 33 12.89 -4.96 -1.97
N ARG A 34 12.26 -3.97 -2.61
CA ARG A 34 12.36 -2.55 -2.23
C ARG A 34 11.32 -2.15 -1.19
N TYR A 35 10.28 -2.96 -1.05
CA TYR A 35 9.07 -2.70 -0.29
C TYR A 35 8.57 -4.00 0.33
N PRO A 36 7.83 -3.96 1.46
CA PRO A 36 7.19 -5.14 2.01
C PRO A 36 6.16 -5.73 1.03
N GLY A 37 6.23 -7.04 0.84
CA GLY A 37 5.38 -7.79 -0.08
C GLY A 37 4.50 -8.80 0.63
N VAL A 38 3.23 -8.85 0.27
CA VAL A 38 2.26 -9.90 0.63
C VAL A 38 1.79 -10.60 -0.65
N THR A 39 1.25 -11.81 -0.56
CA THR A 39 0.68 -12.49 -1.74
C THR A 39 -0.85 -12.54 -1.71
N THR A 40 -1.43 -12.78 -2.89
CA THR A 40 -2.83 -13.19 -3.07
C THR A 40 -2.86 -14.22 -4.20
N SER A 41 -3.66 -15.27 -4.08
CA SER A 41 -3.87 -16.24 -5.17
C SER A 41 -5.26 -16.06 -5.78
N VAL A 42 -5.36 -16.18 -7.11
CA VAL A 42 -6.62 -16.10 -7.84
C VAL A 42 -7.40 -17.40 -7.71
N ALA A 43 -6.73 -18.55 -7.76
CA ALA A 43 -7.32 -19.84 -7.40
C ALA A 43 -7.91 -19.84 -5.97
N ALA A 44 -7.32 -19.08 -5.04
CA ALA A 44 -7.83 -18.89 -3.66
C ALA A 44 -8.91 -17.79 -3.51
N GLY A 45 -9.47 -17.27 -4.60
CA GLY A 45 -10.54 -16.27 -4.59
C GLY A 45 -10.08 -14.81 -4.53
N GLY A 46 -8.77 -14.53 -4.60
CA GLY A 46 -8.24 -13.18 -4.77
C GLY A 46 -8.40 -12.25 -3.56
N ASN A 47 -8.44 -12.79 -2.35
CA ASN A 47 -8.50 -12.02 -1.10
C ASN A 47 -7.15 -11.36 -0.79
N ILE A 48 -7.17 -10.05 -0.58
CA ILE A 48 -6.00 -9.23 -0.25
C ILE A 48 -6.11 -8.76 1.20
N ASN A 49 -5.15 -9.15 2.03
CA ASN A 49 -5.03 -8.69 3.41
C ASN A 49 -3.65 -8.05 3.62
N ILE A 50 -3.64 -6.81 4.13
CA ILE A 50 -2.43 -6.08 4.52
C ILE A 50 -2.60 -5.67 5.98
N GLN A 51 -1.79 -6.23 6.86
CA GLN A 51 -1.77 -5.93 8.29
C GLN A 51 -0.67 -4.91 8.57
N LEU A 52 -1.06 -3.76 9.11
CA LEU A 52 -0.16 -2.65 9.45
C LEU A 52 -0.07 -2.53 10.97
N ALA A 53 1.12 -2.30 11.51
CA ALA A 53 1.33 -2.09 12.94
C ALA A 53 2.28 -0.93 13.24
N ILE A 54 2.05 -0.24 14.35
CA ILE A 54 2.97 0.69 14.98
C ILE A 54 3.48 0.12 16.31
N PRO A 55 4.65 0.55 16.81
CA PRO A 55 5.11 0.20 18.16
C PRO A 55 4.07 0.61 19.22
N ALA A 56 3.84 -0.24 20.22
CA ALA A 56 2.77 -0.07 21.19
C ALA A 56 2.95 1.15 22.12
N ASP A 57 4.18 1.66 22.24
CA ASP A 57 4.54 2.89 22.96
C ASP A 57 4.26 4.17 22.15
N LYS A 58 3.99 4.06 20.84
CA LYS A 58 3.77 5.19 19.92
C LYS A 58 2.28 5.54 19.71
N GLY A 59 1.44 5.18 20.69
CA GLY A 59 0.02 5.46 20.67
C GLY A 59 -0.81 4.43 19.90
N LYS A 60 -1.91 4.91 19.31
CA LYS A 60 -2.98 4.06 18.77
C LYS A 60 -3.46 4.57 17.41
N ILE A 61 -3.83 3.63 16.54
CA ILE A 61 -4.36 3.92 15.22
C ILE A 61 -5.84 4.26 15.35
N LYS A 62 -6.20 5.47 14.94
CA LYS A 62 -7.58 5.92 14.83
C LYS A 62 -8.22 5.35 13.57
N GLN A 63 -7.57 5.51 12.41
CA GLN A 63 -8.09 5.03 11.12
C GLN A 63 -7.04 5.03 9.99
N ILE A 64 -7.23 4.19 8.98
CA ILE A 64 -6.73 4.47 7.63
C ILE A 64 -7.71 5.46 6.99
N THR A 65 -7.27 6.71 6.84
CA THR A 65 -8.06 7.77 6.18
C THR A 65 -8.18 7.53 4.69
N LYS A 66 -7.10 7.08 4.05
CA LYS A 66 -7.02 6.90 2.60
C LYS A 66 -6.09 5.76 2.20
N VAL A 67 -6.51 5.05 1.17
CA VAL A 67 -5.73 4.05 0.43
C VAL A 67 -5.67 4.52 -1.02
N ALA A 68 -4.49 4.47 -1.64
CA ALA A 68 -4.31 4.67 -3.08
C ALA A 68 -3.66 3.43 -3.70
N THR A 69 -4.15 3.01 -4.86
CA THR A 69 -3.68 1.82 -5.58
C THR A 69 -3.86 1.97 -7.10
N GLY A 70 -3.28 1.06 -7.87
CA GLY A 70 -2.95 1.23 -9.29
C GLY A 70 -1.54 0.69 -9.58
N THR A 71 -0.87 1.21 -10.62
CA THR A 71 0.47 0.75 -11.01
C THR A 71 1.60 1.68 -10.62
N ALA A 72 2.81 1.10 -10.52
CA ALA A 72 4.03 1.79 -10.11
C ALA A 72 4.39 3.05 -10.93
N THR A 73 3.87 3.19 -12.16
CA THR A 73 4.11 4.33 -13.04
C THR A 73 3.15 5.51 -12.85
N SER A 74 1.97 5.28 -12.23
CA SER A 74 0.94 6.32 -12.02
C SER A 74 0.67 6.64 -10.55
N LEU A 75 1.26 5.87 -9.63
CA LEU A 75 1.13 6.06 -8.19
C LEU A 75 2.31 6.83 -7.61
N ASN A 76 2.01 7.88 -6.86
CA ASN A 76 2.96 8.61 -6.03
C ASN A 76 2.29 9.04 -4.71
N PHE A 77 3.09 9.49 -3.75
CA PHE A 77 2.57 9.92 -2.44
C PHE A 77 1.59 11.11 -2.53
N THR A 78 1.65 11.93 -3.58
CA THR A 78 0.71 13.04 -3.82
C THR A 78 -0.74 12.55 -3.96
N ASN A 79 -0.97 11.30 -4.42
CA ASN A 79 -2.31 10.71 -4.46
C ASN A 79 -2.96 10.63 -3.06
N LEU A 80 -2.18 10.44 -1.98
CA LEU A 80 -2.69 10.39 -0.60
C LEU A 80 -3.13 11.75 -0.04
N ASN A 81 -2.63 12.84 -0.62
CA ASN A 81 -2.96 14.21 -0.24
C ASN A 81 -3.98 14.86 -1.18
N SER A 82 -4.25 14.26 -2.34
CA SER A 82 -5.29 14.73 -3.26
C SER A 82 -6.69 14.57 -2.69
N THR A 83 -7.54 15.57 -2.89
CA THR A 83 -8.98 15.55 -2.56
C THR A 83 -9.83 14.90 -3.66
N ALA A 84 -9.26 14.59 -4.83
CA ALA A 84 -10.00 14.01 -5.94
C ALA A 84 -10.41 12.55 -5.62
N ALA A 85 -11.71 12.26 -5.67
CA ALA A 85 -12.27 10.93 -5.37
C ALA A 85 -11.71 9.81 -6.28
N SER A 86 -11.22 10.14 -7.48
CA SER A 86 -10.50 9.24 -8.39
C SER A 86 -9.15 8.75 -7.85
N THR A 87 -8.63 9.33 -6.76
CA THR A 87 -7.35 8.93 -6.15
C THR A 87 -7.52 8.16 -4.83
N SER A 88 -8.76 7.94 -4.38
CA SER A 88 -9.09 7.12 -3.21
C SER A 88 -9.62 5.75 -3.65
N TYR A 89 -9.04 4.69 -3.10
CA TYR A 89 -9.52 3.33 -3.28
C TYR A 89 -10.68 3.03 -2.34
N ASN A 90 -10.49 3.27 -1.04
CA ASN A 90 -11.53 3.18 -0.02
C ASN A 90 -12.55 4.32 -0.20
N THR A 91 -13.82 4.00 0.04
CA THR A 91 -14.96 4.95 -0.02
C THR A 91 -15.24 5.63 1.32
N ALA A 92 -14.79 5.04 2.42
CA ALA A 92 -14.86 5.57 3.78
C ALA A 92 -13.55 5.25 4.53
N PRO A 93 -13.20 5.99 5.60
CA PRO A 93 -12.09 5.61 6.48
C PRO A 93 -12.29 4.23 7.10
N ILE A 94 -11.20 3.49 7.28
CA ILE A 94 -11.23 2.16 7.91
C ILE A 94 -10.79 2.35 9.37
N PRO A 95 -11.63 2.05 10.38
CA PRO A 95 -11.31 2.34 11.78
C PRO A 95 -10.23 1.39 12.32
N GLY A 96 -9.31 1.94 13.11
CA GLY A 96 -8.28 1.19 13.84
C GLY A 96 -8.72 0.73 15.24
N ASN A 97 -9.91 1.13 15.68
CA ASN A 97 -10.54 0.71 16.94
C ASN A 97 -9.66 0.90 18.20
N GLY A 98 -8.75 1.87 18.19
CA GLY A 98 -7.82 2.14 19.29
C GLY A 98 -6.79 1.03 19.52
N SER A 99 -6.46 0.27 18.47
CA SER A 99 -5.38 -0.72 18.42
C SER A 99 -4.09 -0.09 17.90
N ASN A 100 -2.94 -0.67 18.21
CA ASN A 100 -1.67 -0.37 17.54
C ASN A 100 -1.50 -1.15 16.22
N THR A 101 -2.49 -1.97 15.85
CA THR A 101 -2.57 -2.73 14.60
C THR A 101 -3.85 -2.43 13.83
N ILE A 102 -3.80 -2.46 12.51
CA ILE A 102 -4.97 -2.30 11.63
C ILE A 102 -4.83 -3.20 10.40
N THR A 103 -5.93 -3.84 10.00
CA THR A 103 -5.97 -4.66 8.78
C THR A 103 -6.72 -3.91 7.69
N PHE A 104 -6.06 -3.72 6.54
CA PHE A 104 -6.72 -3.41 5.28
C PHE A 104 -7.08 -4.71 4.57
N THR A 105 -8.36 -4.89 4.28
CA THR A 105 -8.89 -6.02 3.51
C THR A 105 -9.59 -5.52 2.26
N THR A 106 -9.32 -6.18 1.13
CA THR A 106 -10.05 -5.99 -0.12
C THR A 106 -9.93 -7.25 -0.99
N THR A 107 -10.45 -7.24 -2.20
CA THR A 107 -10.33 -8.35 -3.15
C THR A 107 -9.84 -7.87 -4.51
N LEU A 108 -9.30 -8.80 -5.32
CA LEU A 108 -9.06 -8.56 -6.74
C LEU A 108 -10.36 -8.25 -7.51
N LYS A 109 -11.51 -8.71 -7.00
CA LYS A 109 -12.83 -8.36 -7.54
C LYS A 109 -13.16 -6.88 -7.33
N ASP A 110 -12.85 -6.30 -6.18
CA ASP A 110 -13.04 -4.85 -5.91
C ASP A 110 -12.03 -3.98 -6.68
N TYR A 111 -10.81 -4.50 -6.84
CA TYR A 111 -9.72 -3.80 -7.50
C TYR A 111 -9.95 -3.56 -9.01
N LEU A 112 -10.67 -4.47 -9.69
CA LEU A 112 -10.97 -4.34 -11.11
C LEU A 112 -11.89 -3.14 -11.45
N PRO A 113 -13.10 -2.99 -10.86
CA PRO A 113 -13.95 -1.82 -11.08
C PRO A 113 -13.26 -0.51 -10.73
N TYR A 114 -12.42 -0.50 -9.68
CA TYR A 114 -11.60 0.65 -9.35
C TYR A 114 -10.66 1.04 -10.51
N ARG A 115 -9.90 0.09 -11.08
CA ARG A 115 -8.98 0.36 -12.20
C ARG A 115 -9.67 0.94 -13.42
N VAL A 116 -10.84 0.40 -13.76
CA VAL A 116 -11.68 0.92 -14.86
C VAL A 116 -12.15 2.35 -14.55
N ARG A 117 -12.64 2.60 -13.33
CA ARG A 117 -13.07 3.93 -12.86
C ARG A 117 -11.97 4.99 -12.94
N VAL A 118 -10.72 4.62 -12.66
CA VAL A 118 -9.57 5.55 -12.68
C VAL A 118 -8.80 5.56 -14.00
N GLY A 119 -9.29 4.86 -15.03
CA GLY A 119 -8.70 4.86 -16.38
C GLY A 119 -7.33 4.20 -16.50
N THR A 120 -7.00 3.24 -15.61
CA THR A 120 -5.66 2.60 -15.58
C THR A 120 -5.65 1.20 -16.20
N SER A 121 -5.11 1.11 -17.41
CA SER A 121 -4.99 -0.17 -18.15
C SER A 121 -3.93 -1.12 -17.57
N ALA A 122 -2.96 -0.63 -16.82
CA ALA A 122 -1.88 -1.45 -16.26
C ALA A 122 -2.28 -2.12 -14.92
N GLY A 123 -1.65 -3.24 -14.57
CA GLY A 123 -2.03 -4.15 -13.47
C GLY A 123 -2.39 -5.55 -14.00
N PRO A 124 -2.83 -6.52 -13.18
CA PRO A 124 -3.26 -7.85 -13.66
C PRO A 124 -4.40 -7.72 -14.69
N ILE A 125 -4.15 -7.99 -15.97
CA ILE A 125 -5.15 -7.89 -17.04
C ILE A 125 -5.72 -9.29 -17.32
N GLY A 126 -7.05 -9.39 -17.44
CA GLY A 126 -7.73 -10.56 -18.04
C GLY A 126 -8.47 -10.16 -19.32
N PRO A 127 -8.96 -11.11 -20.15
CA PRO A 127 -9.10 -12.57 -19.93
C PRO A 127 -8.18 -13.37 -20.91
N LYS A 128 -8.41 -14.60 -21.43
CA LYS A 128 -9.57 -15.50 -21.50
C LYS A 128 -9.20 -16.95 -21.91
N ALA A 129 -10.01 -17.93 -21.51
CA ALA A 129 -10.28 -19.14 -22.32
C ALA A 129 -11.75 -19.57 -22.19
N GLY A 130 -12.56 -19.42 -23.26
CA GLY A 130 -13.95 -19.94 -23.30
C GLY A 130 -15.08 -18.89 -23.23
N THR A 131 -15.60 -18.62 -22.03
CA THR A 131 -17.00 -18.20 -21.77
C THR A 131 -17.33 -16.69 -21.87
N PRO A 132 -18.58 -16.29 -22.18
CA PRO A 132 -19.02 -14.88 -22.20
C PRO A 132 -18.80 -14.18 -20.84
N ALA A 133 -18.53 -12.87 -20.89
CA ALA A 133 -18.07 -12.12 -19.73
C ALA A 133 -19.19 -11.75 -18.76
N VAL A 134 -19.19 -12.34 -17.56
CA VAL A 134 -19.89 -11.87 -16.36
C VAL A 134 -19.01 -12.14 -15.14
N ASP A 135 -18.60 -11.09 -14.44
CA ASP A 135 -18.20 -11.11 -13.02
C ASP A 135 -17.07 -12.09 -12.58
N THR A 136 -16.12 -12.40 -13.47
CA THR A 136 -14.97 -13.28 -13.14
C THR A 136 -13.76 -12.51 -12.60
N ILE A 137 -13.20 -12.99 -11.49
CA ILE A 137 -11.91 -12.56 -10.90
C ILE A 137 -10.81 -12.61 -11.98
N PRO A 138 -9.87 -11.64 -12.03
CA PRO A 138 -8.85 -11.62 -13.09
C PRO A 138 -7.87 -12.77 -12.91
N VAL A 139 -7.91 -13.75 -13.82
CA VAL A 139 -6.91 -14.83 -13.87
C VAL A 139 -5.58 -14.25 -14.35
N PRO A 140 -4.46 -14.46 -13.64
CA PRO A 140 -3.15 -14.08 -14.14
C PRO A 140 -2.85 -14.99 -15.33
N SER A 141 -2.63 -14.39 -16.49
CA SER A 141 -2.29 -15.17 -17.68
C SER A 141 -1.07 -16.03 -17.37
N THR A 142 -1.06 -17.29 -17.81
CA THR A 142 0.11 -18.17 -17.73
C THR A 142 1.30 -17.68 -18.58
N THR A 143 1.09 -16.63 -19.39
CA THR A 143 2.13 -15.87 -20.10
C THR A 143 2.41 -14.49 -19.52
N ALA A 144 1.78 -14.09 -18.40
CA ALA A 144 2.07 -12.83 -17.72
C ALA A 144 3.15 -13.02 -16.64
N VAL A 145 4.18 -12.17 -16.70
CA VAL A 145 5.15 -11.91 -15.62
C VAL A 145 4.38 -11.56 -14.33
N PRO A 146 4.86 -11.93 -13.12
CA PRO A 146 4.21 -11.60 -11.85
C PRO A 146 3.76 -10.13 -11.79
N THR A 147 2.46 -9.92 -11.54
CA THR A 147 1.87 -8.58 -11.53
C THR A 147 1.68 -8.10 -10.10
N ASP A 148 2.61 -7.26 -9.66
CA ASP A 148 2.58 -6.68 -8.32
C ASP A 148 1.75 -5.40 -8.28
N ILE A 149 0.69 -5.40 -7.48
CA ILE A 149 -0.16 -4.23 -7.21
C ILE A 149 0.52 -3.39 -6.12
N GLY A 150 0.60 -2.07 -6.29
CA GLY A 150 1.12 -1.16 -5.26
C GLY A 150 -0.01 -0.56 -4.43
N PHE A 151 0.08 -0.65 -3.10
CA PHE A 151 -0.83 0.00 -2.16
C PHE A 151 -0.10 1.05 -1.33
N TYR A 152 -0.67 2.25 -1.26
CA TYR A 152 -0.20 3.38 -0.47
C TYR A 152 -1.26 3.71 0.57
N PHE A 153 -0.84 4.04 1.78
CA PHE A 153 -1.74 4.27 2.91
C PHE A 153 -1.52 5.66 3.51
N ARG A 154 -2.58 6.25 4.05
CA ARG A 154 -2.51 7.41 4.95
C ARG A 154 -3.25 7.06 6.23
N ILE A 155 -2.48 6.88 7.30
CA ILE A 155 -2.97 6.49 8.62
C ILE A 155 -3.08 7.76 9.47
N GLU A 156 -4.09 7.81 10.32
CA GLU A 156 -4.28 8.83 11.35
C GLU A 156 -4.26 8.14 12.73
N LEU A 157 -3.52 8.70 13.67
CA LEU A 157 -3.46 8.26 15.06
C LEU A 157 -4.52 8.96 15.93
N GLU A 158 -4.75 8.49 17.15
CA GLU A 158 -5.73 9.10 18.08
C GLU A 158 -5.40 10.55 18.47
N ASP A 159 -4.13 10.96 18.42
CA ASP A 159 -3.66 12.33 18.67
C ASP A 159 -3.77 13.26 17.43
N GLY A 160 -4.21 12.73 16.28
CA GLY A 160 -4.28 13.45 15.01
C GLY A 160 -3.00 13.40 14.16
N THR A 161 -1.94 12.73 14.62
CA THR A 161 -0.71 12.51 13.85
C THR A 161 -1.01 11.73 12.57
N ILE A 162 -0.50 12.20 11.43
CA ILE A 162 -0.66 11.54 10.13
C ILE A 162 0.62 10.76 9.78
N LEU A 163 0.48 9.46 9.58
CA LEU A 163 1.56 8.59 9.11
C LEU A 163 1.36 8.22 7.64
N ILE A 164 2.45 8.30 6.87
CA ILE A 164 2.54 7.83 5.49
C ILE A 164 3.61 6.73 5.46
N PRO A 165 3.24 5.44 5.56
CA PRO A 165 4.19 4.33 5.52
C PRO A 165 4.82 4.16 4.15
N MET A 166 5.85 3.31 4.09
CA MET A 166 6.31 2.72 2.82
C MET A 166 5.13 2.03 2.11
N PRO A 167 5.06 2.07 0.76
CA PRO A 167 4.02 1.36 0.03
C PRO A 167 4.20 -0.15 0.19
N VAL A 168 3.10 -0.88 0.11
CA VAL A 168 3.04 -2.34 0.19
C VAL A 168 2.84 -2.91 -1.20
N ARG A 169 3.51 -4.02 -1.51
CA ARG A 169 3.32 -4.78 -2.75
C ARG A 169 2.41 -5.96 -2.49
N VAL A 170 1.45 -6.18 -3.38
CA VAL A 170 0.59 -7.38 -3.40
C VAL A 170 0.91 -8.15 -4.67
N ARG A 171 1.62 -9.28 -4.53
CA ARG A 171 1.96 -10.15 -5.65
C ARG A 171 0.80 -11.07 -5.95
N VAL A 172 0.28 -10.99 -7.17
CA VAL A 172 -0.83 -11.84 -7.62
C VAL A 172 -0.26 -13.15 -8.18
N ILE A 173 -0.57 -14.25 -7.50
CA ILE A 173 -0.28 -15.63 -7.89
C ILE A 173 -1.50 -16.19 -8.63
N PRO A 174 -1.32 -17.03 -9.67
CA PRO A 174 -2.40 -17.82 -10.28
C PRO A 174 -3.30 -18.54 -9.27
#